data_AF-A0A5J4YR52-F1
#
_entry.id   AF-A0A5J4YR52-F1
#
_cell.length_a   1.000
_cell.length_b   1.000
_cell.length_c   1.000
_cell.angle_alpha   90.00
_cell.angle_beta   90.00
_cell.angle_gamma   90.00
#
_symmetry.space_group_name_H-M   'P 1'
#
loop_
_entity.id
_entity.type
_entity.pdbx_description
1 polymer ?
#
loop_
_entity_poly.entity_id
_entity_poly.type
_entity_poly.pdbx_seq_one_letter_code
_entity_poly.pdbx_strand_id
1 'polypeptide(L)'
;MATAIQTLAAQDVTARQSASSKKAAQATVWSRTREGLRYLLAAMFFVLSSPVLLVLWLRLPDCLLVRKVNELALGCMRIVCGLAGVSVRLRSAANEQAFNDRLQKWIRTPMVLQWSSPFYSKGHASIMCHTYDQPGRWMDDGELQKLAAALLTVAKASMDQVPAHRLFNGDPRAVFANRIVSVAYDGDKPVGFTCMVYLPHRGDIILHLGLTMIALSHRGRRIQSPIFTKCLVLPMVNLWRMQYWVTNIAASPAGIGSVCDYFCDVYPDYLNRNTCSWVHRDIACSVLRHFRYEFGCSSKAVFDTRKFVVYRSNMPEGGGSPQFIKEDGKPVSKYRNEAVNTFVKQMLDLTAGDELFQVGRVDLIQTTMKFLLSDRSVKLLQCILVHARDYHISTSIIQTTQYQVPHQQRDLTRQPVRGRR
;
A
#
# COMPACT_ATOMS: atom_id res chain seq x y z
N MET A 1 12.59 -0.40 60.18
CA MET A 1 13.72 -0.14 59.25
C MET A 1 13.89 -1.25 58.22
N ALA A 2 13.94 -2.53 58.60
CA ALA A 2 14.08 -3.65 57.67
C ALA A 2 12.98 -3.74 56.59
N THR A 3 11.71 -3.50 56.96
CA THR A 3 10.57 -3.51 56.02
C THR A 3 10.63 -2.37 54.99
N ALA A 4 11.17 -1.21 55.36
CA ALA A 4 11.32 -0.08 54.44
C ALA A 4 12.41 -0.33 53.39
N ILE A 5 13.49 -1.02 53.77
CA ILE A 5 14.58 -1.39 52.86
C ILE A 5 14.11 -2.44 51.85
N GLN A 6 13.28 -3.41 52.26
CA GLN A 6 12.72 -4.41 51.34
C GLN A 6 11.75 -3.80 50.33
N THR A 7 10.91 -2.85 50.73
CA THR A 7 9.98 -2.16 49.82
C THR A 7 10.73 -1.32 48.78
N LEU A 8 11.81 -0.63 49.17
CA LEU A 8 12.66 0.13 48.25
C LEU A 8 13.39 -0.77 47.25
N ALA A 9 13.90 -1.91 47.71
CA ALA A 9 14.57 -2.89 46.84
C ALA A 9 13.60 -3.51 45.81
N ALA A 10 12.37 -3.84 46.23
CA ALA A 10 11.35 -4.36 45.33
C ALA A 10 10.93 -3.33 44.26
N GLN A 11 10.78 -2.06 44.65
CA GLN A 11 10.44 -0.96 43.74
C GLN A 11 11.54 -0.74 42.69
N ASP A 12 12.82 -0.79 43.08
CA ASP A 12 13.97 -0.64 42.16
C ASP A 12 14.04 -1.79 41.14
N VAL A 13 13.75 -3.03 41.56
CA VAL A 13 13.71 -4.19 40.63
C VAL A 13 12.58 -4.05 39.61
N THR A 14 11.37 -3.66 40.02
CA THR A 14 10.27 -3.40 39.07
C THR A 14 10.55 -2.22 38.14
N ALA A 15 11.22 -1.16 38.63
CA ALA A 15 11.60 -0.02 37.81
C ALA A 15 12.60 -0.42 36.73
N ARG A 16 13.63 -1.21 37.09
CA ARG A 16 14.63 -1.74 36.15
C ARG A 16 14.04 -2.69 35.12
N GLN A 17 13.11 -3.57 35.51
CA GLN A 17 12.41 -4.46 34.58
C GLN A 17 11.52 -3.68 33.59
N SER A 18 10.80 -2.64 34.06
CA SER A 18 10.01 -1.78 33.17
C SER A 18 10.89 -1.01 32.18
N ALA A 19 12.06 -0.53 32.63
CA ALA A 19 13.01 0.19 31.79
C ALA A 19 13.65 -0.73 30.73
N SER A 20 13.95 -1.98 31.09
CA SER A 20 14.47 -2.99 30.16
C SER A 20 13.46 -3.34 29.06
N SER A 21 12.19 -3.58 29.41
CA SER A 21 11.14 -3.88 28.41
C SER A 21 10.86 -2.69 27.48
N LYS A 22 10.90 -1.46 27.99
CA LYS A 22 10.78 -0.23 27.19
C LYS A 22 11.95 -0.06 26.22
N LYS A 23 13.18 -0.34 26.66
CA LYS A 23 14.37 -0.33 25.79
C LYS A 23 14.29 -1.39 24.68
N ALA A 24 13.84 -2.60 24.99
CA ALA A 24 13.67 -3.67 23.99
C ALA A 24 12.57 -3.36 22.96
N ALA A 25 11.45 -2.78 23.40
CA ALA A 25 10.38 -2.31 22.53
C ALA A 25 10.83 -1.15 21.64
N GLN A 26 11.57 -0.18 22.20
CA GLN A 26 12.15 0.94 21.44
C GLN A 26 13.19 0.47 20.40
N ALA A 27 14.06 -0.48 20.75
CA ALA A 27 15.05 -1.05 19.82
C ALA A 27 14.38 -1.76 18.63
N THR A 28 13.28 -2.47 18.88
CA THR A 28 12.51 -3.17 17.84
C THR A 28 11.81 -2.18 16.89
N VAL A 29 11.23 -1.10 17.43
CA VAL A 29 10.67 0.00 16.62
C VAL A 29 11.77 0.71 15.82
N TRP A 30 12.93 0.95 16.42
CA TRP A 30 14.09 1.56 15.75
C TRP A 30 14.60 0.73 14.58
N SER A 31 14.72 -0.59 14.74
CA SER A 31 15.18 -1.48 13.66
C SER A 31 14.22 -1.44 12.45
N ARG A 32 12.91 -1.52 12.69
CA ARG A 32 11.87 -1.52 11.65
C ARG A 32 11.74 -0.18 10.93
N THR A 33 11.89 0.92 11.67
CA THR A 33 11.85 2.28 11.07
C THR A 33 13.10 2.56 10.26
N ARG A 34 14.27 2.10 10.72
CA ARG A 34 15.55 2.21 10.00
C ARG A 34 15.55 1.35 8.74
N GLU A 35 14.96 0.16 8.76
CA GLU A 35 14.75 -0.64 7.55
C GLU A 35 13.77 0.04 6.59
N GLY A 36 12.61 0.48 7.06
CA GLY A 36 11.63 1.18 6.21
C GLY A 36 12.21 2.42 5.55
N LEU A 37 12.99 3.22 6.29
CA LEU A 37 13.68 4.39 5.76
C LEU A 37 14.81 4.01 4.80
N ARG A 38 15.57 2.94 5.07
CA ARG A 38 16.59 2.44 4.14
C ARG A 38 15.96 1.92 2.85
N TYR A 39 14.84 1.20 2.89
CA TYR A 39 14.12 0.77 1.69
C TYR A 39 13.54 1.94 0.92
N LEU A 40 13.00 2.96 1.61
CA LEU A 40 12.44 4.14 0.97
C LEU A 40 13.53 5.02 0.33
N LEU A 41 14.66 5.22 1.02
CA LEU A 41 15.81 5.96 0.51
C LEU A 41 16.55 5.19 -0.58
N ALA A 42 16.71 3.87 -0.46
CA ALA A 42 17.27 3.03 -1.52
C ALA A 42 16.34 3.00 -2.75
N ALA A 43 15.03 2.92 -2.55
CA ALA A 43 14.06 3.03 -3.63
C ALA A 43 14.09 4.42 -4.26
N MET A 44 14.17 5.50 -3.49
CA MET A 44 14.30 6.86 -4.01
C MET A 44 15.62 7.07 -4.74
N PHE A 45 16.74 6.59 -4.20
CA PHE A 45 18.05 6.74 -4.82
C PHE A 45 18.15 5.90 -6.10
N PHE A 46 17.65 4.66 -6.08
CA PHE A 46 17.47 3.84 -7.29
C PHE A 46 16.51 4.51 -8.28
N VAL A 47 15.50 5.24 -7.80
CA VAL A 47 14.56 5.96 -8.66
C VAL A 47 15.19 7.21 -9.30
N LEU A 48 16.02 7.93 -8.56
CA LEU A 48 16.57 9.21 -8.99
C LEU A 48 17.91 9.09 -9.74
N SER A 49 18.67 8.01 -9.51
CA SER A 49 20.02 7.84 -10.08
C SER A 49 20.09 6.87 -11.25
N SER A 50 18.99 6.21 -11.61
CA SER A 50 19.04 5.13 -12.58
C SER A 50 18.86 5.64 -14.01
N PRO A 51 19.82 5.39 -14.93
CA PRO A 51 19.66 5.62 -16.37
C PRO A 51 18.42 4.94 -16.95
N VAL A 52 17.99 3.87 -16.28
CA VAL A 52 16.71 3.17 -16.49
C VAL A 52 15.54 4.13 -16.39
N LEU A 53 15.50 4.95 -15.34
CA LEU A 53 14.41 5.89 -15.18
C LEU A 53 14.52 7.04 -16.15
N LEU A 54 15.71 7.48 -16.52
CA LEU A 54 15.89 8.45 -17.63
C LEU A 54 15.30 7.92 -18.95
N VAL A 55 15.54 6.65 -19.30
CA VAL A 55 14.95 6.00 -20.49
C VAL A 55 13.44 5.76 -20.33
N LEU A 56 12.97 5.42 -19.13
CA LEU A 56 11.53 5.31 -18.81
C LEU A 56 10.84 6.70 -18.81
N TRP A 57 11.56 7.78 -18.54
CA TRP A 57 11.05 9.16 -18.44
C TRP A 57 10.91 9.83 -19.80
N LEU A 58 11.85 9.58 -20.72
CA LEU A 58 11.98 10.32 -21.98
C LEU A 58 10.99 9.90 -23.08
N ARG A 59 10.04 8.99 -22.82
CA ARG A 59 9.06 8.49 -23.82
C ARG A 59 9.68 8.17 -25.18
N LEU A 60 10.88 7.58 -25.18
CA LEU A 60 11.58 7.28 -26.42
C LEU A 60 10.74 6.30 -27.26
N PRO A 61 10.67 6.48 -28.59
CA PRO A 61 9.96 5.55 -29.48
C PRO A 61 10.51 4.12 -29.32
N ASP A 62 9.62 3.13 -29.44
CA ASP A 62 9.96 1.71 -29.26
C ASP A 62 10.94 1.26 -30.36
N CYS A 63 12.24 1.34 -30.05
CA CYS A 63 13.32 0.92 -30.93
C CYS A 63 14.22 -0.12 -30.23
N LEU A 64 15.07 -0.80 -30.99
CA LEU A 64 15.94 -1.87 -30.48
C LEU A 64 16.81 -1.41 -29.29
N LEU A 65 17.34 -0.18 -29.34
CA LEU A 65 18.16 0.38 -28.27
C LEU A 65 17.35 0.56 -26.97
N VAL A 66 16.15 1.13 -27.08
CA VAL A 66 15.24 1.31 -25.92
C VAL A 66 14.86 -0.05 -25.33
N ARG A 67 14.62 -1.07 -26.16
CA ARG A 67 14.36 -2.44 -25.70
C ARG A 67 15.55 -3.02 -24.95
N LYS A 68 16.78 -2.86 -25.46
CA LYS A 68 18.00 -3.35 -24.81
C LYS A 68 18.29 -2.63 -23.49
N VAL A 69 18.09 -1.31 -23.43
CA VAL A 69 18.22 -0.57 -22.17
C VAL A 69 17.13 -0.99 -21.17
N ASN A 70 15.89 -1.23 -21.62
CA ASN A 70 14.83 -1.78 -20.77
C ASN A 70 15.16 -3.20 -20.28
N GLU A 71 15.74 -4.07 -21.10
CA GLU A 71 16.21 -5.39 -20.67
C GLU A 71 17.28 -5.30 -19.58
N LEU A 72 18.29 -4.44 -19.77
CA LEU A 72 19.36 -4.20 -18.80
C LEU A 72 18.80 -3.63 -17.49
N ALA A 73 17.94 -2.62 -17.61
CA ALA A 73 17.21 -2.00 -16.52
C ALA A 73 16.48 -3.01 -15.65
N LEU A 74 15.77 -3.92 -16.31
CA LEU A 74 15.02 -4.99 -15.69
C LEU A 74 15.93 -6.03 -15.03
N GLY A 75 17.08 -6.34 -15.64
CA GLY A 75 18.12 -7.17 -15.04
C GLY A 75 18.63 -6.57 -13.73
N CYS A 76 18.98 -5.28 -13.73
CA CYS A 76 19.37 -4.55 -12.53
C CYS A 76 18.25 -4.51 -11.49
N MET A 77 17.00 -4.25 -11.92
CA MET A 77 15.83 -4.23 -11.03
C MET A 77 15.62 -5.59 -10.37
N ARG A 78 15.76 -6.71 -11.09
CA ARG A 78 15.69 -8.06 -10.51
C ARG A 78 16.71 -8.28 -9.41
N ILE A 79 17.96 -7.84 -9.61
CA ILE A 79 19.02 -7.97 -8.62
C ILE A 79 18.68 -7.14 -7.38
N VAL A 80 18.32 -5.88 -7.56
CA VAL A 80 17.96 -4.97 -6.44
C VAL A 80 16.72 -5.46 -5.69
N CYS A 81 15.68 -5.90 -6.41
CA CYS A 81 14.50 -6.52 -5.82
C CYS A 81 14.86 -7.80 -5.05
N GLY A 82 15.70 -8.66 -5.61
CA GLY A 82 16.16 -9.89 -4.97
C GLY A 82 16.86 -9.62 -3.63
N LEU A 83 17.71 -8.58 -3.56
CA LEU A 83 18.34 -8.15 -2.32
C LEU A 83 17.34 -7.68 -1.25
N ALA A 84 16.16 -7.20 -1.66
CA ALA A 84 15.08 -6.79 -0.77
C ALA A 84 14.05 -7.91 -0.48
N GLY A 85 14.33 -9.16 -0.88
CA GLY A 85 13.40 -10.29 -0.74
C GLY A 85 12.17 -10.17 -1.64
N VAL A 86 12.27 -9.39 -2.72
CA VAL A 86 11.20 -9.19 -3.71
C VAL A 86 11.50 -10.04 -4.94
N SER A 87 10.57 -10.92 -5.31
CA SER A 87 10.66 -11.69 -6.56
C SER A 87 9.82 -11.06 -7.66
N VAL A 88 10.34 -11.04 -8.90
CA VAL A 88 9.68 -10.38 -10.02
C VAL A 88 9.63 -11.31 -11.24
N ARG A 89 8.43 -11.65 -11.71
CA ARG A 89 8.20 -12.33 -13.00
C ARG A 89 8.06 -11.26 -14.08
N LEU A 90 8.99 -11.28 -15.02
CA LEU A 90 8.96 -10.37 -16.17
C LEU A 90 8.34 -11.07 -17.37
N ARG A 91 7.88 -10.27 -18.32
CA ARG A 91 7.49 -10.75 -19.63
C ARG A 91 8.65 -11.47 -20.33
N SER A 92 8.35 -12.60 -20.94
CA SER A 92 9.25 -13.35 -21.83
C SER A 92 8.67 -13.36 -23.25
N ALA A 93 9.49 -13.74 -24.25
CA ALA A 93 9.05 -13.92 -25.63
C ALA A 93 7.89 -14.94 -25.76
N ALA A 94 7.89 -16.00 -24.93
CA ALA A 94 6.80 -16.98 -24.90
C ALA A 94 5.46 -16.37 -24.48
N ASN A 95 5.48 -15.41 -23.55
CA ASN A 95 4.27 -14.69 -23.13
C ASN A 95 3.84 -13.65 -24.18
N GLU A 96 4.77 -13.12 -24.96
CA GLU A 96 4.51 -12.08 -25.97
C GLU A 96 3.55 -12.58 -27.07
N GLN A 97 3.68 -13.84 -27.48
CA GLN A 97 2.76 -14.46 -28.43
C GLN A 97 1.35 -14.63 -27.83
N ALA A 98 1.25 -15.14 -26.60
CA ALA A 98 -0.01 -15.22 -25.87
C ALA A 98 -0.66 -13.84 -25.66
N PHE A 99 0.14 -12.78 -25.49
CA PHE A 99 -0.37 -11.42 -25.41
C PHE A 99 -0.90 -10.92 -26.76
N ASN A 100 -0.17 -11.14 -27.85
CA ASN A 100 -0.51 -10.64 -29.18
C ASN A 100 -1.76 -11.31 -29.76
N ASP A 101 -1.95 -12.60 -29.51
CA ASP A 101 -3.11 -13.36 -30.00
C ASP A 101 -4.41 -12.97 -29.26
N ARG A 102 -4.30 -12.36 -28.07
CA ARG A 102 -5.42 -12.15 -27.12
C ARG A 102 -5.78 -10.67 -26.89
N LEU A 103 -5.41 -9.78 -27.82
CA LEU A 103 -5.46 -8.33 -27.61
C LEU A 103 -6.85 -7.68 -27.67
N GLN A 104 -7.24 -7.06 -26.56
CA GLN A 104 -7.84 -5.72 -26.60
C GLN A 104 -6.70 -4.70 -26.78
N LYS A 105 -6.60 -4.08 -27.96
CA LYS A 105 -5.47 -3.22 -28.40
C LYS A 105 -5.18 -1.98 -27.53
N TRP A 106 -6.03 -1.66 -26.57
CA TRP A 106 -5.98 -0.39 -25.84
C TRP A 106 -5.21 -0.44 -24.50
N ILE A 107 -4.97 -1.64 -23.92
CA ILE A 107 -4.10 -1.75 -22.72
C ILE A 107 -2.70 -2.22 -23.11
N ARG A 108 -1.72 -1.40 -22.73
CA ARG A 108 -0.29 -1.71 -22.89
C ARG A 108 0.05 -3.06 -22.26
N THR A 109 0.83 -3.86 -22.99
CA THR A 109 1.34 -5.14 -22.48
C THR A 109 2.25 -4.89 -21.28
N PRO A 110 1.95 -5.45 -20.10
CA PRO A 110 2.74 -5.23 -18.89
C PRO A 110 4.15 -5.81 -19.05
N MET A 111 5.12 -5.10 -18.50
CA MET A 111 6.53 -5.50 -18.48
C MET A 111 6.81 -6.41 -17.27
N VAL A 112 6.28 -6.01 -16.12
CA VAL A 112 6.27 -6.80 -14.88
C VAL A 112 4.91 -7.51 -14.80
N LEU A 113 4.94 -8.84 -14.91
CA LEU A 113 3.72 -9.67 -14.87
C LEU A 113 3.31 -9.97 -13.43
N GLN A 114 4.30 -10.23 -12.57
CA GLN A 114 4.09 -10.52 -11.17
C GLN A 114 5.20 -9.93 -10.32
N TRP A 115 4.82 -9.38 -9.18
CA TRP A 115 5.70 -8.98 -8.08
C TRP A 115 5.30 -9.79 -6.85
N SER A 116 6.25 -10.43 -6.17
CA SER A 116 6.02 -11.02 -4.84
C SER A 116 6.91 -10.38 -3.80
N SER A 117 6.37 -10.04 -2.63
CA SER A 117 7.17 -9.47 -1.55
C SER A 117 6.55 -9.69 -0.18
N PRO A 118 7.38 -9.88 0.85
CA PRO A 118 6.91 -9.94 2.21
C PRO A 118 6.44 -8.58 2.71
N PHE A 119 5.58 -8.59 3.72
CA PHE A 119 5.36 -7.47 4.63
C PHE A 119 5.00 -7.97 6.02
N TYR A 120 5.31 -7.16 7.02
CA TYR A 120 5.07 -7.53 8.41
C TYR A 120 3.74 -6.97 8.91
N SER A 121 2.94 -7.85 9.50
CA SER A 121 1.69 -7.52 10.19
C SER A 121 1.86 -7.70 11.70
N LYS A 122 1.04 -7.00 12.50
CA LYS A 122 1.13 -7.06 13.97
C LYS A 122 0.81 -8.49 14.44
N GLY A 123 1.79 -9.15 15.06
CA GLY A 123 1.61 -10.45 15.71
C GLY A 123 1.70 -11.68 14.80
N HIS A 124 2.12 -11.53 13.53
CA HIS A 124 2.30 -12.66 12.60
C HIS A 124 3.73 -12.71 12.08
N ALA A 125 4.11 -13.90 11.60
CA ALA A 125 5.26 -14.08 10.72
C ALA A 125 5.10 -13.22 9.45
N SER A 126 6.15 -13.22 8.61
CA SER A 126 6.14 -12.52 7.33
C SER A 126 4.92 -12.95 6.47
N ILE A 127 4.04 -11.99 6.11
CA ILE A 127 2.93 -12.24 5.18
C ILE A 127 3.47 -12.01 3.77
N MET A 128 3.28 -12.98 2.88
CA MET A 128 3.68 -12.85 1.48
C MET A 128 2.56 -12.19 0.68
N CYS A 129 2.88 -11.16 -0.11
CA CYS A 129 1.94 -10.57 -1.06
C CYS A 129 2.40 -10.85 -2.49
N HIS A 130 1.54 -11.47 -3.28
CA HIS A 130 1.72 -11.62 -4.72
C HIS A 130 0.81 -10.64 -5.45
N THR A 131 1.36 -9.81 -6.33
CA THR A 131 0.64 -8.85 -7.15
C THR A 131 0.84 -9.18 -8.62
N TYR A 132 -0.25 -9.29 -9.36
CA TYR A 132 -0.30 -9.71 -10.75
C TYR A 132 -0.90 -8.60 -11.60
N ASP A 133 -0.28 -8.28 -12.75
CA ASP A 133 -0.84 -7.34 -13.73
C ASP A 133 -1.46 -8.11 -14.90
N GLN A 134 -2.75 -7.90 -15.13
CA GLN A 134 -3.56 -8.51 -16.18
C GLN A 134 -3.40 -10.05 -16.30
N PRO A 135 -3.55 -10.81 -15.19
CA PRO A 135 -3.26 -12.25 -15.20
C PRO A 135 -4.06 -13.02 -16.26
N GLY A 136 -5.28 -12.57 -16.60
CA GLY A 136 -6.11 -13.18 -17.65
C GLY A 136 -5.46 -13.21 -19.04
N ARG A 137 -4.46 -12.36 -19.29
CA ARG A 137 -3.78 -12.29 -20.59
C ARG A 137 -2.62 -13.28 -20.74
N TRP A 138 -1.98 -13.69 -19.65
CA TRP A 138 -0.72 -14.45 -19.71
C TRP A 138 -0.68 -15.71 -18.85
N MET A 139 -1.49 -15.81 -17.80
CA MET A 139 -1.57 -17.04 -17.02
C MET A 139 -2.25 -18.15 -17.83
N ASP A 140 -1.81 -19.38 -17.62
CA ASP A 140 -2.53 -20.56 -18.08
C ASP A 140 -3.84 -20.76 -17.27
N ASP A 141 -4.69 -21.67 -17.72
CA ASP A 141 -5.99 -21.88 -17.07
C ASP A 141 -5.84 -22.41 -15.64
N GLY A 142 -4.83 -23.22 -15.35
CA GLY A 142 -4.57 -23.75 -14.00
C GLY A 142 -4.13 -22.66 -13.02
N GLU A 143 -3.23 -21.78 -13.45
CA GLU A 143 -2.80 -20.59 -12.70
C GLU A 143 -3.99 -19.65 -12.43
N LEU A 144 -4.84 -19.38 -13.43
CA LEU A 144 -6.03 -18.54 -13.28
C LEU A 144 -7.06 -19.13 -12.31
N GLN A 145 -7.31 -20.43 -12.40
CA GLN A 145 -8.26 -21.09 -11.49
C GLN A 145 -7.76 -21.06 -10.05
N LYS A 146 -6.45 -21.25 -9.81
CA LYS A 146 -5.85 -21.08 -8.48
C LYS A 146 -6.02 -19.67 -7.94
N LEU A 147 -5.81 -18.65 -8.79
CA LEU A 147 -6.00 -17.25 -8.41
C LEU A 147 -7.48 -16.96 -8.07
N ALA A 148 -8.41 -17.42 -8.92
CA ALA A 148 -9.85 -17.27 -8.70
C ALA A 148 -10.29 -17.96 -7.38
N ALA A 149 -9.82 -19.18 -7.14
CA ALA A 149 -10.11 -19.93 -5.91
C ALA A 149 -9.55 -19.24 -4.66
N ALA A 150 -8.37 -18.63 -4.73
CA ALA A 150 -7.81 -17.85 -3.62
C ALA A 150 -8.67 -16.62 -3.29
N LEU A 151 -9.10 -15.87 -4.30
CA LEU A 151 -10.02 -14.73 -4.14
C LEU A 151 -11.36 -15.16 -3.53
N LEU A 152 -11.94 -16.26 -4.02
CA LEU A 152 -13.19 -16.81 -3.51
C LEU A 152 -13.05 -17.27 -2.04
N THR A 153 -11.91 -17.88 -1.69
CA THR A 153 -11.60 -18.29 -0.32
C THR A 153 -11.58 -17.08 0.63
N VAL A 154 -10.91 -16.00 0.23
CA VAL A 154 -10.90 -14.76 1.01
C VAL A 154 -12.29 -14.15 1.11
N ALA A 155 -13.05 -14.10 0.01
CA ALA A 155 -14.40 -13.54 0.00
C ALA A 155 -15.32 -14.25 1.01
N LYS A 156 -15.32 -15.59 1.01
CA LYS A 156 -16.03 -16.42 1.99
C LYS A 156 -15.54 -16.22 3.43
N ALA A 157 -14.24 -15.96 3.61
CA ALA A 157 -13.69 -15.69 4.93
C ALA A 157 -13.90 -14.24 5.40
N SER A 158 -14.29 -13.33 4.50
CA SER A 158 -14.48 -11.91 4.77
C SER A 158 -15.93 -11.56 5.10
N MET A 159 -16.89 -12.30 4.55
CA MET A 159 -18.32 -12.06 4.69
C MET A 159 -19.03 -13.41 4.72
N ASP A 160 -20.19 -13.48 5.37
CA ASP A 160 -20.93 -14.75 5.51
C ASP A 160 -21.42 -15.30 4.16
N GLN A 161 -21.54 -14.43 3.16
CA GLN A 161 -21.88 -14.78 1.78
C GLN A 161 -20.94 -14.10 0.78
N VAL A 162 -20.69 -14.78 -0.34
CA VAL A 162 -19.91 -14.21 -1.45
C VAL A 162 -20.76 -13.13 -2.13
N PRO A 163 -20.23 -11.91 -2.32
CA PRO A 163 -20.95 -10.85 -3.03
C PRO A 163 -21.29 -11.26 -4.45
N ALA A 164 -22.43 -10.79 -4.97
CA ALA A 164 -22.85 -10.99 -6.36
C ALA A 164 -22.04 -10.10 -7.33
N HIS A 165 -20.71 -10.19 -7.26
CA HIS A 165 -19.77 -9.33 -7.95
C HIS A 165 -19.11 -10.07 -9.12
N ARG A 166 -18.91 -9.38 -10.25
CA ARG A 166 -18.33 -9.95 -11.48
C ARG A 166 -16.99 -10.67 -11.26
N LEU A 167 -16.22 -10.22 -10.27
CA LEU A 167 -14.95 -10.84 -9.86
C LEU A 167 -15.08 -12.34 -9.53
N PHE A 168 -16.23 -12.79 -9.04
CA PHE A 168 -16.45 -14.17 -8.59
C PHE A 168 -17.33 -14.99 -9.55
N ASN A 169 -18.14 -14.33 -10.36
CA ASN A 169 -19.18 -14.97 -11.18
C ASN A 169 -18.87 -14.96 -12.69
N GLY A 170 -17.82 -14.26 -13.12
CA GLY A 170 -17.42 -14.20 -14.52
C GLY A 170 -16.39 -15.27 -14.88
N ASP A 171 -16.16 -15.44 -16.19
CA ASP A 171 -15.02 -16.21 -16.70
C ASP A 171 -13.70 -15.61 -16.17
N PRO A 172 -12.87 -16.35 -15.41
CA PRO A 172 -11.64 -15.84 -14.82
C PRO A 172 -10.73 -15.19 -15.85
N ARG A 173 -10.63 -15.76 -17.05
CA ARG A 173 -9.76 -15.24 -18.10
C ARG A 173 -10.21 -13.85 -18.56
N ALA A 174 -11.48 -13.70 -18.92
CA ALA A 174 -12.04 -12.42 -19.32
C ALA A 174 -12.03 -11.39 -18.18
N VAL A 175 -12.38 -11.80 -16.96
CA VAL A 175 -12.40 -10.91 -15.78
C VAL A 175 -11.01 -10.36 -15.48
N PHE A 176 -10.00 -11.22 -15.46
CA PHE A 176 -8.64 -10.84 -15.09
C PHE A 176 -7.83 -10.21 -16.23
N ALA A 177 -8.40 -10.04 -17.43
CA ALA A 177 -7.69 -9.52 -18.60
C ALA A 177 -7.31 -8.04 -18.48
N ASN A 178 -8.03 -7.25 -17.67
CA ASN A 178 -7.81 -5.81 -17.48
C ASN A 178 -7.62 -5.44 -15.99
N ARG A 179 -7.19 -6.38 -15.15
CA ARG A 179 -7.12 -6.19 -13.69
C ARG A 179 -5.71 -6.28 -13.15
N ILE A 180 -5.44 -5.52 -12.09
CA ILE A 180 -4.32 -5.77 -11.19
C ILE A 180 -4.86 -6.45 -9.95
N VAL A 181 -4.25 -7.56 -9.55
CA VAL A 181 -4.71 -8.37 -8.40
C VAL A 181 -3.56 -8.55 -7.43
N SER A 182 -3.71 -8.08 -6.20
CA SER A 182 -2.80 -8.39 -5.08
C SER A 182 -3.48 -9.36 -4.14
N VAL A 183 -2.80 -10.45 -3.77
CA VAL A 183 -3.27 -11.43 -2.79
C VAL A 183 -2.21 -11.60 -1.69
N ALA A 184 -2.63 -11.49 -0.44
CA ALA A 184 -1.81 -11.74 0.74
C ALA A 184 -2.02 -13.16 1.27
N TYR A 185 -0.92 -13.81 1.62
CA TYR A 185 -0.86 -15.17 2.13
C TYR A 185 -0.13 -15.21 3.49
N ASP A 186 -0.78 -15.83 4.47
CA ASP A 186 -0.18 -16.22 5.75
C ASP A 186 0.16 -17.71 5.66
N GLY A 187 1.45 -18.04 5.45
CA GLY A 187 1.85 -19.34 4.92
C GLY A 187 1.26 -19.57 3.52
N ASP A 188 0.56 -20.69 3.32
CA ASP A 188 -0.14 -21.00 2.06
C ASP A 188 -1.60 -20.52 2.05
N LYS A 189 -2.08 -19.92 3.15
CA LYS A 189 -3.48 -19.53 3.29
C LYS A 189 -3.70 -18.11 2.77
N PRO A 190 -4.59 -17.88 1.79
CA PRO A 190 -4.93 -16.53 1.36
C PRO A 190 -5.78 -15.84 2.44
N VAL A 191 -5.37 -14.65 2.86
CA VAL A 191 -5.99 -13.90 3.99
C VAL A 191 -6.55 -12.54 3.59
N GLY A 192 -6.24 -12.05 2.39
CA GLY A 192 -6.74 -10.78 1.88
C GLY A 192 -6.40 -10.57 0.41
N PHE A 193 -7.19 -9.78 -0.29
CA PHE A 193 -6.85 -9.34 -1.64
C PHE A 193 -7.33 -7.90 -1.92
N THR A 194 -6.68 -7.27 -2.91
CA THR A 194 -7.13 -6.04 -3.56
C THR A 194 -7.14 -6.29 -5.07
N CYS A 195 -8.20 -5.85 -5.75
CA CYS A 195 -8.36 -6.00 -7.18
C CYS A 195 -8.78 -4.67 -7.81
N MET A 196 -7.91 -4.11 -8.65
CA MET A 196 -8.13 -2.85 -9.37
C MET A 196 -8.34 -3.12 -10.87
N VAL A 197 -8.98 -2.19 -11.59
CA VAL A 197 -9.35 -2.36 -13.00
C VAL A 197 -8.79 -1.22 -13.84
N TYR A 198 -8.14 -1.54 -14.96
CA TYR A 198 -7.80 -0.57 -15.99
C TYR A 198 -9.03 -0.28 -16.85
N LEU A 199 -9.38 1.00 -17.00
CA LEU A 199 -10.49 1.47 -17.82
C LEU A 199 -9.98 2.45 -18.88
N PRO A 200 -10.30 2.27 -20.17
CA PRO A 200 -9.90 3.20 -21.21
C PRO A 200 -10.75 4.47 -21.14
N HIS A 201 -10.10 5.61 -21.37
CA HIS A 201 -10.77 6.88 -21.48
C HIS A 201 -9.97 7.84 -22.38
N ARG A 202 -10.52 8.18 -23.56
CA ARG A 202 -9.96 9.17 -24.51
C ARG A 202 -8.47 8.98 -24.82
N GLY A 203 -8.05 7.73 -25.06
CA GLY A 203 -6.64 7.39 -25.35
C GLY A 203 -5.74 7.32 -24.11
N ASP A 204 -6.31 7.44 -22.92
CA ASP A 204 -5.64 7.24 -21.63
C ASP A 204 -6.27 6.10 -20.81
N ILE A 205 -5.65 5.77 -19.69
CA ILE A 205 -6.08 4.74 -18.73
C ILE A 205 -6.47 5.40 -17.41
N ILE A 206 -7.69 5.11 -16.97
CA ILE A 206 -8.19 5.37 -15.63
C ILE A 206 -8.04 4.09 -14.81
N LEU A 207 -7.52 4.20 -13.59
CA LEU A 207 -7.46 3.07 -12.67
C LEU A 207 -8.64 3.09 -11.70
N HIS A 208 -9.57 2.14 -11.84
CA HIS A 208 -10.63 1.96 -10.87
C HIS A 208 -10.13 1.15 -9.67
N LEU A 209 -10.28 1.67 -8.45
CA LEU A 209 -9.72 1.10 -7.22
C LEU A 209 -10.35 -0.26 -6.82
N GLY A 210 -11.54 -0.55 -7.34
CA GLY A 210 -12.18 -1.87 -7.29
C GLY A 210 -12.37 -2.41 -5.86
N LEU A 211 -12.23 -3.72 -5.71
CA LEU A 211 -12.65 -4.44 -4.51
C LEU A 211 -11.46 -4.84 -3.64
N THR A 212 -11.56 -4.56 -2.34
CA THR A 212 -10.59 -5.04 -1.34
C THR A 212 -11.30 -5.81 -0.24
N MET A 213 -10.88 -7.04 0.01
CA MET A 213 -11.46 -7.91 1.05
C MET A 213 -10.35 -8.49 1.94
N ILE A 214 -10.60 -8.51 3.24
CA ILE A 214 -9.70 -9.07 4.26
C ILE A 214 -10.50 -10.07 5.09
N ALA A 215 -9.97 -11.28 5.27
CA ALA A 215 -10.59 -12.32 6.08
C ALA A 215 -10.90 -11.79 7.49
N LEU A 216 -12.06 -12.14 8.07
CA LEU A 216 -12.52 -11.65 9.37
C LEU A 216 -11.48 -11.88 10.46
N SER A 217 -10.86 -13.07 10.46
CA SER A 217 -9.79 -13.47 11.38
C SER A 217 -8.52 -12.63 11.26
N HIS A 218 -8.36 -11.81 10.21
CA HIS A 218 -7.17 -11.01 9.91
C HIS A 218 -7.44 -9.49 9.88
N ARG A 219 -8.67 -9.07 10.19
CA ARG A 219 -9.03 -7.63 10.30
C ARG A 219 -8.32 -6.97 11.50
N GLY A 220 -8.12 -5.66 11.41
CA GLY A 220 -7.41 -4.88 12.46
C GLY A 220 -5.89 -5.08 12.50
N ARG A 221 -5.34 -6.00 11.68
CA ARG A 221 -3.90 -6.31 11.65
C ARG A 221 -3.09 -5.49 10.65
N ARG A 222 -3.64 -4.38 10.14
CA ARG A 222 -3.00 -3.47 9.17
C ARG A 222 -2.54 -4.15 7.86
N ILE A 223 -3.25 -5.20 7.42
CA ILE A 223 -2.95 -5.92 6.16
C ILE A 223 -3.45 -5.15 4.92
N GLN A 224 -4.57 -4.44 5.05
CA GLN A 224 -5.22 -3.75 3.94
C GLN A 224 -4.32 -2.71 3.26
N SER A 225 -3.65 -1.85 4.02
CA SER A 225 -2.82 -0.79 3.43
C SER A 225 -1.64 -1.36 2.61
N PRO A 226 -0.83 -2.30 3.13
CA PRO A 226 0.22 -2.95 2.34
C PRO A 226 -0.26 -3.60 1.04
N ILE A 227 -1.36 -4.38 1.07
CA ILE A 227 -1.86 -5.04 -0.14
C ILE A 227 -2.36 -4.02 -1.17
N PHE A 228 -3.08 -2.99 -0.70
CA PHE A 228 -3.62 -1.93 -1.56
C PHE A 228 -2.49 -1.14 -2.21
N THR A 229 -1.48 -0.73 -1.43
CA THR A 229 -0.32 -0.01 -1.95
C THR A 229 0.44 -0.83 -2.99
N LYS A 230 0.65 -2.13 -2.76
CA LYS A 230 1.32 -3.00 -3.74
C LYS A 230 0.51 -3.10 -5.04
N CYS A 231 -0.81 -3.21 -4.94
CA CYS A 231 -1.71 -3.21 -6.10
C CYS A 231 -1.67 -1.87 -6.88
N LEU A 232 -1.54 -0.75 -6.17
CA LEU A 232 -1.51 0.60 -6.75
C LEU A 232 -0.15 0.95 -7.39
N VAL A 233 0.96 0.44 -6.84
CA VAL A 233 2.32 0.76 -7.32
C VAL A 233 2.63 0.05 -8.64
N LEU A 234 2.14 -1.18 -8.84
CA LEU A 234 2.45 -1.94 -10.06
C LEU A 234 2.03 -1.22 -11.36
N PRO A 235 0.83 -0.60 -11.46
CA PRO A 235 0.47 0.28 -12.57
C PRO A 235 1.47 1.40 -12.87
N MET A 236 2.11 2.00 -11.86
CA MET A 236 3.12 3.05 -12.10
C MET A 236 4.30 2.51 -12.89
N VAL A 237 4.72 1.28 -12.55
CA VAL A 237 5.83 0.56 -13.18
C VAL A 237 5.47 0.06 -14.58
N ASN A 238 4.23 -0.38 -14.82
CA ASN A 238 3.83 -0.92 -16.12
C ASN A 238 3.30 0.14 -17.10
N LEU A 239 2.66 1.19 -16.61
CA LEU A 239 2.20 2.32 -17.43
C LEU A 239 3.29 3.38 -17.66
N TRP A 240 4.40 3.30 -16.90
CA TRP A 240 5.48 4.30 -16.90
C TRP A 240 4.96 5.70 -16.55
N ARG A 241 4.12 5.76 -15.53
CA ARG A 241 3.42 6.97 -15.11
C ARG A 241 3.46 7.12 -13.60
N MET A 242 3.95 8.27 -13.17
CA MET A 242 3.95 8.68 -11.75
C MET A 242 2.65 9.39 -11.36
N GLN A 243 1.82 9.70 -12.36
CA GLN A 243 0.53 10.35 -12.20
C GLN A 243 -0.50 9.69 -13.12
N TYR A 244 -1.65 9.35 -12.58
CA TYR A 244 -2.80 8.86 -13.35
C TYR A 244 -4.09 9.08 -12.58
N TRP A 245 -5.20 9.12 -13.31
CA TRP A 245 -6.53 9.27 -12.74
C TRP A 245 -7.00 7.95 -12.12
N VAL A 246 -7.64 8.07 -10.96
CA VAL A 246 -8.29 6.97 -10.27
C VAL A 246 -9.78 7.23 -10.10
N THR A 247 -10.55 6.14 -10.04
CA THR A 247 -11.96 6.21 -9.65
C THR A 247 -12.27 5.24 -8.53
N ASN A 248 -13.27 5.58 -7.73
CA ASN A 248 -13.80 4.75 -6.66
C ASN A 248 -15.32 4.77 -6.72
N ILE A 249 -15.95 3.67 -6.36
CA ILE A 249 -17.38 3.62 -6.06
C ILE A 249 -17.54 2.88 -4.73
N ALA A 250 -18.26 3.48 -3.78
CA ALA A 250 -18.42 2.88 -2.47
C ALA A 250 -19.66 3.36 -1.74
N ALA A 251 -20.27 2.45 -0.99
CA ALA A 251 -21.26 2.73 0.06
C ALA A 251 -20.63 2.97 1.45
N SER A 252 -19.34 2.61 1.64
CA SER A 252 -18.70 2.64 2.96
C SER A 252 -17.91 3.93 3.24
N PRO A 253 -18.10 4.56 4.42
CA PRO A 253 -17.23 5.65 4.89
C PRO A 253 -15.75 5.32 4.85
N ALA A 254 -15.35 4.07 5.15
CA ALA A 254 -13.94 3.73 5.11
C ALA A 254 -13.33 3.83 3.71
N GLY A 255 -14.03 3.38 2.67
CA GLY A 255 -13.60 3.53 1.28
C GLY A 255 -13.55 5.00 0.88
N ILE A 256 -14.65 5.72 1.12
CA ILE A 256 -14.80 7.13 0.73
C ILE A 256 -13.74 8.03 1.39
N GLY A 257 -13.57 7.89 2.71
CA GLY A 257 -12.58 8.65 3.47
C GLY A 257 -11.15 8.31 3.09
N SER A 258 -10.84 7.04 2.80
CA SER A 258 -9.50 6.64 2.35
C SER A 258 -9.13 7.33 1.04
N VAL A 259 -10.07 7.42 0.10
CA VAL A 259 -9.82 8.08 -1.19
C VAL A 259 -9.49 9.56 -0.99
N CYS A 260 -10.31 10.27 -0.21
CA CYS A 260 -10.11 11.69 0.11
C CYS A 260 -8.79 11.98 0.84
N ASP A 261 -8.35 11.05 1.70
CA ASP A 261 -7.12 11.21 2.47
C ASP A 261 -5.88 10.88 1.65
N TYR A 262 -5.92 9.86 0.79
CA TYR A 262 -4.72 9.35 0.12
C TYR A 262 -4.47 9.93 -1.27
N PHE A 263 -5.51 10.33 -2.00
CA PHE A 263 -5.35 10.86 -3.35
C PHE A 263 -5.41 12.39 -3.38
N CYS A 264 -5.07 12.92 -4.54
CA CYS A 264 -5.06 14.35 -4.86
C CYS A 264 -6.24 14.68 -5.76
N ASP A 265 -6.69 15.94 -5.74
CA ASP A 265 -7.79 16.42 -6.61
C ASP A 265 -9.00 15.49 -6.60
N VAL A 266 -9.43 15.08 -5.41
CA VAL A 266 -10.56 14.15 -5.24
C VAL A 266 -11.86 14.93 -5.29
N TYR A 267 -12.82 14.44 -6.06
CA TYR A 267 -14.21 14.90 -6.06
C TYR A 267 -15.20 13.73 -6.15
N PRO A 268 -16.26 13.69 -5.33
CA PRO A 268 -16.49 14.54 -4.16
C PRO A 268 -15.48 14.31 -3.03
N ASP A 269 -15.13 15.37 -2.31
CA ASP A 269 -14.27 15.35 -1.12
C ASP A 269 -15.09 15.74 0.11
N TYR A 270 -14.97 14.97 1.19
CA TYR A 270 -15.75 15.19 2.41
C TYR A 270 -15.39 16.50 3.15
N LEU A 271 -14.21 17.05 2.87
CA LEU A 271 -13.78 18.36 3.36
C LEU A 271 -14.10 19.50 2.38
N ASN A 272 -14.71 19.19 1.24
CA ASN A 272 -15.01 20.15 0.17
C ASN A 272 -13.80 21.00 -0.25
N ARG A 273 -12.58 20.42 -0.25
CA ARG A 273 -11.35 21.14 -0.63
C ARG A 273 -11.24 21.35 -2.13
N ASN A 274 -11.87 20.49 -2.92
CA ASN A 274 -11.86 20.55 -4.38
C ASN A 274 -13.29 20.68 -4.90
N THR A 275 -13.45 21.43 -5.99
CA THR A 275 -14.72 21.57 -6.71
C THR A 275 -14.78 20.61 -7.91
N CYS A 276 -15.99 20.35 -8.41
CA CYS A 276 -16.16 19.54 -9.61
C CYS A 276 -15.60 20.24 -10.85
N SER A 277 -14.37 19.90 -11.24
CA SER A 277 -13.85 20.21 -12.57
C SER A 277 -14.61 19.47 -13.69
N TRP A 278 -14.44 19.93 -14.93
CA TRP A 278 -14.95 19.23 -16.11
C TRP A 278 -14.34 17.83 -16.26
N VAL A 279 -13.07 17.64 -15.89
CA VAL A 279 -12.37 16.35 -15.98
C VAL A 279 -13.02 15.31 -15.06
N HIS A 280 -13.38 15.71 -13.82
CA HIS A 280 -14.10 14.81 -12.91
C HIS A 280 -15.41 14.33 -13.53
N ARG A 281 -16.19 15.24 -14.12
CA ARG A 281 -17.48 14.91 -14.73
C ARG A 281 -17.32 14.03 -15.95
N ASP A 282 -16.36 14.35 -16.83
CA ASP A 282 -16.11 13.60 -18.05
C ASP A 282 -15.66 12.16 -17.75
N ILE A 283 -14.73 11.97 -16.80
CA ILE A 283 -14.30 10.64 -16.34
C ILE A 283 -15.48 9.87 -15.74
N ALA A 284 -16.24 10.48 -14.81
CA ALA A 284 -17.34 9.78 -14.15
C ALA A 284 -18.43 9.37 -15.16
N CYS A 285 -18.85 10.27 -16.04
CA CYS A 285 -19.83 9.98 -17.10
C CYS A 285 -19.32 8.87 -18.04
N SER A 286 -18.06 8.94 -18.46
CA SER A 286 -17.46 7.94 -19.34
C SER A 286 -17.38 6.57 -18.67
N VAL A 287 -16.90 6.51 -17.43
CA VAL A 287 -16.73 5.26 -16.69
C VAL A 287 -18.07 4.60 -16.38
N LEU A 288 -19.04 5.34 -15.85
CA LEU A 288 -20.34 4.78 -15.48
C LEU A 288 -21.17 4.38 -16.70
N ARG A 289 -21.01 5.07 -17.84
CA ARG A 289 -21.69 4.70 -19.08
C ARG A 289 -21.17 3.39 -19.70
N HIS A 290 -19.87 3.16 -19.66
CA HIS A 290 -19.25 2.07 -20.43
C HIS A 290 -18.75 0.90 -19.58
N PHE A 291 -18.44 1.12 -18.28
CA PHE A 291 -17.71 0.16 -17.46
C PHE A 291 -18.39 -0.18 -16.12
N ARG A 292 -19.64 0.23 -15.90
CA ARG A 292 -20.39 -0.08 -14.66
C ARG A 292 -20.42 -1.57 -14.29
N TYR A 293 -20.40 -2.45 -15.30
CA TYR A 293 -20.36 -3.90 -15.08
C TYR A 293 -19.05 -4.40 -14.45
N GLU A 294 -17.96 -3.63 -14.53
CA GLU A 294 -16.64 -4.03 -14.02
C GLU A 294 -16.58 -4.03 -12.49
N PHE A 295 -17.43 -3.23 -11.84
CA PHE A 295 -17.47 -3.05 -10.39
C PHE A 295 -18.83 -3.42 -9.78
N GLY A 296 -19.63 -4.24 -10.49
CA GLY A 296 -20.87 -4.81 -9.95
C GLY A 296 -21.99 -3.80 -9.71
N CYS A 297 -21.98 -2.68 -10.42
CA CYS A 297 -23.05 -1.68 -10.36
C CYS A 297 -24.27 -2.18 -11.14
N SER A 298 -25.45 -2.05 -10.53
CA SER A 298 -26.72 -2.44 -11.14
C SER A 298 -26.92 -1.79 -12.50
N SER A 299 -27.41 -2.58 -13.47
CA SER A 299 -27.82 -2.07 -14.78
C SER A 299 -29.00 -1.07 -14.72
N LYS A 300 -29.72 -1.01 -13.59
CA LYS A 300 -30.81 -0.06 -13.33
C LYS A 300 -30.37 1.18 -12.55
N ALA A 301 -29.11 1.23 -12.12
CA ALA A 301 -28.59 2.37 -11.38
C ALA A 301 -28.57 3.65 -12.21
N VAL A 302 -28.81 4.78 -11.54
CA VAL A 302 -28.87 6.11 -12.18
C VAL A 302 -27.80 7.01 -11.56
N PHE A 303 -26.95 7.59 -12.41
CA PHE A 303 -25.90 8.50 -11.96
C PHE A 303 -26.41 9.95 -11.89
N ASP A 304 -26.37 10.54 -10.69
CA ASP A 304 -26.51 11.98 -10.49
C ASP A 304 -25.17 12.67 -10.72
N THR A 305 -25.04 13.31 -11.88
CA THR A 305 -23.82 14.03 -12.28
C THR A 305 -23.49 15.26 -11.43
N ARG A 306 -24.43 15.75 -10.62
CA ARG A 306 -24.22 16.90 -9.73
C ARG A 306 -23.69 16.47 -8.37
N LYS A 307 -24.26 15.42 -7.80
CA LYS A 307 -23.87 14.90 -6.47
C LYS A 307 -22.80 13.80 -6.54
N PHE A 308 -22.59 13.24 -7.73
CA PHE A 308 -21.79 12.04 -7.97
C PHE A 308 -22.29 10.81 -7.18
N VAL A 309 -23.61 10.75 -6.95
CA VAL A 309 -24.27 9.60 -6.34
C VAL A 309 -24.77 8.68 -7.46
N VAL A 310 -24.50 7.39 -7.33
CA VAL A 310 -25.03 6.34 -8.19
C VAL A 310 -26.19 5.70 -7.46
N TYR A 311 -27.40 6.17 -7.76
CA TYR A 311 -28.62 5.72 -7.12
C TYR A 311 -28.88 4.26 -7.41
N ARG A 312 -29.25 3.49 -6.37
CA ARG A 312 -29.61 2.07 -6.48
C ARG A 312 -28.51 1.17 -7.07
N SER A 313 -27.24 1.56 -6.95
CA SER A 313 -26.10 0.80 -7.47
C SER A 313 -26.03 -0.63 -6.93
N ASN A 314 -26.27 -0.81 -5.63
CA ASN A 314 -26.20 -2.10 -4.95
C ASN A 314 -27.52 -2.89 -4.96
N MET A 315 -28.55 -2.44 -5.68
CA MET A 315 -29.83 -3.15 -5.71
C MET A 315 -29.71 -4.47 -6.51
N PRO A 316 -30.28 -5.59 -6.01
CA PRO A 316 -30.25 -6.88 -6.71
C PRO A 316 -30.85 -6.80 -8.12
N GLU A 317 -31.88 -5.98 -8.27
CA GLU A 317 -32.51 -5.64 -9.54
C GLU A 317 -31.45 -5.09 -10.50
N GLY A 318 -31.15 -5.84 -11.56
CA GLY A 318 -30.13 -5.44 -12.52
C GLY A 318 -28.69 -5.83 -12.15
N GLY A 319 -28.49 -6.64 -11.11
CA GLY A 319 -27.23 -7.32 -10.80
C GLY A 319 -26.30 -6.62 -9.81
N GLY A 320 -26.83 -5.71 -8.98
CA GLY A 320 -26.05 -5.06 -7.90
C GLY A 320 -25.71 -6.02 -6.76
N SER A 321 -24.76 -5.60 -5.90
CA SER A 321 -24.26 -6.40 -4.77
C SER A 321 -24.77 -5.85 -3.42
N PRO A 322 -25.99 -6.22 -2.97
CA PRO A 322 -26.56 -5.72 -1.71
C PRO A 322 -25.72 -6.09 -0.49
N GLN A 323 -24.86 -7.12 -0.61
CA GLN A 323 -23.98 -7.60 0.45
C GLN A 323 -22.98 -6.54 0.95
N PHE A 324 -22.72 -5.50 0.16
CA PHE A 324 -21.86 -4.38 0.57
C PHE A 324 -22.55 -3.38 1.50
N ILE A 325 -23.81 -3.62 1.85
CA ILE A 325 -24.60 -2.86 2.81
C ILE A 325 -25.13 -3.85 3.85
N LYS A 326 -25.13 -3.44 5.12
CA LYS A 326 -25.67 -4.32 6.18
C LYS A 326 -27.19 -4.38 6.10
N GLU A 327 -27.77 -5.47 6.58
CA GLU A 327 -29.23 -5.66 6.63
C GLU A 327 -29.96 -4.53 7.39
N ASP A 328 -29.31 -3.93 8.39
CA ASP A 328 -29.85 -2.80 9.15
C ASP A 328 -29.72 -1.45 8.43
N GLY A 329 -29.36 -1.45 7.14
CA GLY A 329 -29.17 -0.25 6.33
C GLY A 329 -27.93 0.56 6.70
N LYS A 330 -27.05 0.04 7.56
CA LYS A 330 -25.82 0.74 7.97
C LYS A 330 -24.63 0.37 7.08
N PRO A 331 -23.60 1.22 7.01
CA PRO A 331 -22.41 0.89 6.24
C PRO A 331 -21.66 -0.31 6.84
N VAL A 332 -21.02 -1.10 5.97
CA VAL A 332 -20.19 -2.25 6.35
C VAL A 332 -18.97 -1.87 7.18
N SER A 333 -18.47 -0.64 7.05
CA SER A 333 -17.32 -0.14 7.82
C SER A 333 -17.41 1.36 8.07
N LYS A 334 -17.00 1.80 9.26
CA LYS A 334 -16.86 3.22 9.62
C LYS A 334 -15.47 3.73 9.27
N TYR A 335 -15.33 5.04 9.09
CA TYR A 335 -14.03 5.70 9.04
C TYR A 335 -13.63 6.28 10.39
N ARG A 336 -12.32 6.43 10.61
CA ARG A 336 -11.77 6.97 11.87
C ARG A 336 -12.13 8.45 12.10
N ASN A 337 -12.37 9.20 11.03
CA ASN A 337 -12.75 10.60 11.09
C ASN A 337 -14.27 10.70 10.98
N GLU A 338 -14.92 11.19 12.04
CA GLU A 338 -16.38 11.26 12.10
C GLU A 338 -16.98 12.18 11.03
N ALA A 339 -16.24 13.19 10.56
CA ALA A 339 -16.69 14.04 9.47
C ALA A 339 -16.99 13.24 8.18
N VAL A 340 -16.24 12.17 7.92
CA VAL A 340 -16.51 11.27 6.79
C VAL A 340 -17.78 10.47 7.02
N ASN A 341 -17.98 9.95 8.24
CA ASN A 341 -19.19 9.18 8.56
C ASN A 341 -20.44 10.04 8.40
N THR A 342 -20.39 11.29 8.86
CA THR A 342 -21.46 12.29 8.67
C THR A 342 -21.68 12.62 7.20
N PHE A 343 -20.61 12.89 6.45
CA PHE A 343 -20.68 13.18 5.02
C PHE A 343 -21.39 12.07 4.23
N VAL A 344 -21.03 10.81 4.48
CA VAL A 344 -21.69 9.67 3.83
C VAL A 344 -23.16 9.57 4.19
N LYS A 345 -23.50 9.74 5.48
CA LYS A 345 -24.90 9.73 5.95
C LYS A 345 -25.75 10.83 5.30
N GLN A 346 -25.16 11.97 4.99
CA GLN A 346 -25.85 13.08 4.32
C GLN A 346 -26.00 12.86 2.80
N MET A 347 -25.07 12.15 2.18
CA MET A 347 -25.01 11.98 0.73
C MET A 347 -25.78 10.77 0.22
N LEU A 348 -25.83 9.68 0.99
CA LEU A 348 -26.30 8.37 0.50
C LEU A 348 -27.50 7.85 1.29
N ASP A 349 -28.50 7.36 0.56
CA ASP A 349 -29.48 6.43 1.11
C ASP A 349 -28.99 5.00 0.92
N LEU A 350 -28.38 4.46 1.96
CA LEU A 350 -27.87 3.08 1.95
C LEU A 350 -29.00 2.05 1.87
N THR A 351 -30.20 2.35 2.37
CA THR A 351 -31.32 1.42 2.26
C THR A 351 -31.83 1.30 0.82
N ALA A 352 -31.71 2.38 0.04
CA ALA A 352 -31.97 2.39 -1.40
C ALA A 352 -30.82 1.79 -2.23
N GLY A 353 -29.69 1.42 -1.61
CA GLY A 353 -28.56 0.83 -2.31
C GLY A 353 -27.63 1.84 -2.99
N ASP A 354 -27.61 3.09 -2.52
CA ASP A 354 -26.81 4.16 -3.13
C ASP A 354 -25.30 4.01 -2.89
N GLU A 355 -24.51 4.48 -3.86
CA GLU A 355 -23.06 4.57 -3.73
C GLU A 355 -22.54 5.94 -4.16
N LEU A 356 -21.43 6.37 -3.56
CA LEU A 356 -20.72 7.57 -3.98
C LEU A 356 -19.65 7.19 -4.99
N PHE A 357 -19.68 7.83 -6.17
CA PHE A 357 -18.63 7.73 -7.15
C PHE A 357 -17.62 8.87 -6.95
N GLN A 358 -16.34 8.56 -6.85
CA GLN A 358 -15.28 9.55 -6.70
C GLN A 358 -14.29 9.44 -7.84
N VAL A 359 -13.81 10.59 -8.30
CA VAL A 359 -12.69 10.71 -9.22
C VAL A 359 -11.57 11.43 -8.47
N GLY A 360 -10.34 10.96 -8.65
CA GLY A 360 -9.16 11.61 -8.09
C GLY A 360 -7.93 11.31 -8.88
N ARG A 361 -6.78 11.77 -8.40
CA ARG A 361 -5.49 11.58 -9.06
C ARG A 361 -4.50 10.96 -8.09
N VAL A 362 -3.83 9.92 -8.59
CA VAL A 362 -2.58 9.45 -7.99
C VAL A 362 -1.47 10.35 -8.46
N ASP A 363 -0.65 10.80 -7.52
CA ASP A 363 0.55 11.58 -7.80
C ASP A 363 1.63 11.10 -6.85
N LEU A 364 2.61 10.32 -7.33
CA LEU A 364 3.55 9.68 -6.41
C LEU A 364 4.32 10.70 -5.56
N ILE A 365 4.73 11.82 -6.16
CA ILE A 365 5.50 12.86 -5.44
C ILE A 365 4.58 13.52 -4.41
N GLN A 366 3.43 14.01 -4.84
CA GLN A 366 2.52 14.73 -3.94
C GLN A 366 1.94 13.82 -2.85
N THR A 367 1.62 12.57 -3.19
CA THR A 367 1.12 11.55 -2.25
C THR A 367 2.19 11.16 -1.24
N THR A 368 3.43 10.96 -1.69
CA THR A 368 4.57 10.68 -0.80
C THR A 368 4.85 11.86 0.12
N MET A 369 4.85 13.09 -0.40
CA MET A 369 5.02 14.30 0.41
C MET A 369 3.88 14.47 1.42
N LYS A 370 2.62 14.27 1.02
CA LYS A 370 1.45 14.31 1.92
C LYS A 370 1.56 13.25 3.02
N PHE A 371 2.08 12.07 2.71
CA PHE A 371 2.34 11.02 3.71
C PHE A 371 3.47 11.41 4.67
N LEU A 372 4.60 11.91 4.16
CA LEU A 372 5.75 12.36 4.95
C LEU A 372 5.45 13.60 5.81
N LEU A 373 4.56 14.48 5.35
CA LEU A 373 4.16 15.70 6.04
C LEU A 373 2.93 15.53 6.93
N SER A 374 2.27 14.37 6.90
CA SER A 374 1.15 14.10 7.81
C SER A 374 1.61 14.06 9.28
N ASP A 375 0.73 14.47 10.21
CA ASP A 375 1.01 14.53 11.66
C ASP A 375 1.61 13.25 12.25
N ARG A 376 1.36 12.09 11.64
CA ARG A 376 1.94 10.81 12.06
C ARG A 376 3.44 10.72 11.79
N SER A 377 3.87 11.26 10.67
CA SER A 377 5.27 11.31 10.24
C SER A 377 6.01 12.45 10.93
N VAL A 378 5.34 13.58 11.16
CA VAL A 378 5.90 14.72 11.91
C VAL A 378 6.11 14.37 13.39
N LYS A 379 5.16 13.70 14.06
CA LYS A 379 5.36 13.22 15.44
C LYS A 379 6.47 12.17 15.54
N LEU A 380 6.62 11.31 14.54
CA LEU A 380 7.69 10.33 14.48
C LEU A 380 9.06 10.99 14.25
N LEU A 381 9.14 11.96 13.34
CA LEU A 381 10.34 12.77 13.09
C LEU A 381 10.70 13.65 14.29
N GLN A 382 9.72 14.23 14.98
CA GLN A 382 9.93 14.93 16.25
C GLN A 382 10.44 13.99 17.34
N CYS A 383 9.88 12.77 17.48
CA CYS A 383 10.43 11.77 18.39
C CYS A 383 11.87 11.37 18.02
N ILE A 384 12.18 11.24 16.74
CA ILE A 384 13.54 10.92 16.26
C ILE A 384 14.49 12.08 16.53
N LEU A 385 14.08 13.32 16.29
CA LEU A 385 14.90 14.52 16.50
C LEU A 385 15.11 14.83 17.99
N VAL A 386 14.09 14.67 18.82
CA VAL A 386 14.19 14.79 20.28
C VAL A 386 15.14 13.73 20.83
N HIS A 387 15.00 12.46 20.41
CA HIS A 387 15.92 11.41 20.85
C HIS A 387 17.32 11.50 20.25
N ALA A 388 17.49 12.02 19.03
CA ALA A 388 18.81 12.31 18.48
C ALA A 388 19.51 13.43 19.25
N ARG A 389 18.75 14.45 19.71
CA ARG A 389 19.25 15.52 20.59
C ARG A 389 19.64 14.97 21.96
N ASP A 390 18.85 14.08 22.55
CA ASP A 390 19.16 13.41 23.82
C ASP A 390 20.40 12.50 23.71
N TYR A 391 20.55 11.78 22.58
CA TYR A 391 21.74 10.97 22.31
C TYR A 391 22.99 11.83 22.16
N HIS A 392 22.88 12.97 21.48
CA HIS A 392 24.00 13.90 21.29
C HIS A 392 24.43 14.55 22.62
N ILE A 393 23.48 14.82 23.53
CA ILE A 393 23.73 15.30 24.90
C ILE A 393 24.38 14.19 25.75
N SER A 394 23.91 12.94 25.67
CA SER A 394 24.56 11.82 26.39
C SER A 394 25.98 11.55 25.92
N THR A 395 26.29 11.64 24.62
CA THR A 395 27.67 11.47 24.13
C THR A 395 28.59 12.62 24.52
N SER A 396 28.07 13.85 24.61
CA SER A 396 28.88 15.01 25.03
C SER A 396 29.14 15.02 26.54
N ILE A 397 28.21 14.51 27.37
CA ILE A 397 28.42 14.28 28.80
C ILE A 397 29.42 13.13 29.03
N ILE A 398 29.35 12.03 28.25
CA ILE A 398 30.32 10.92 28.37
C ILE A 398 31.73 11.36 27.97
N GLN A 399 31.89 12.22 26.96
CA GLN A 399 33.20 12.75 26.56
C GLN A 399 33.78 13.78 27.55
N THR A 400 32.95 14.55 28.27
CA THR A 400 33.45 15.47 29.31
C THR A 400 33.77 14.78 30.62
N THR A 401 33.15 13.63 30.93
CA THR A 401 33.42 12.90 32.19
C THR A 401 34.65 11.97 32.11
N GLN A 402 35.19 11.70 30.91
CA GLN A 402 36.41 10.89 30.75
C GLN A 402 37.72 11.70 30.71
N TYR A 403 37.67 13.02 30.89
CA TYR A 403 38.84 13.89 30.82
C TYR A 403 39.13 14.63 32.14
N GLN A 404 38.99 13.95 33.28
CA GLN A 404 39.57 14.42 34.55
C GLN A 404 39.97 13.22 35.43
N VAL A 405 41.19 12.73 35.24
CA VAL A 405 41.94 12.01 36.28
C VAL A 405 43.35 12.64 36.35
N PRO A 406 43.91 12.91 37.55
CA PRO A 406 45.06 13.80 37.72
C PRO A 406 46.40 13.07 37.50
N HIS A 407 47.36 13.76 36.89
CA HIS A 407 48.77 13.38 36.89
C HIS A 407 49.34 13.45 38.33
N GLN A 408 49.57 12.30 38.95
CA GLN A 408 50.51 12.17 40.07
C GLN A 408 51.90 11.86 39.51
N GLN A 409 52.84 12.80 39.69
CA GLN A 409 54.27 12.56 39.60
C GLN A 409 54.72 11.61 40.71
N ARG A 410 55.58 10.63 40.39
CA ARG A 410 56.58 10.13 41.33
C ARG A 410 57.78 9.53 40.60
N ASP A 411 58.91 10.17 40.82
CA ASP A 411 60.27 9.75 40.47
C ASP A 411 60.61 8.35 41.02
N LEU A 412 61.31 7.57 40.20
CA LEU A 412 61.97 6.34 40.59
C LEU A 412 63.44 6.61 40.89
N THR A 413 63.78 6.53 42.17
CA THR A 413 65.13 6.33 42.71
C THR A 413 65.77 5.06 42.13
N ARG A 414 66.97 5.20 41.56
CA ARG A 414 67.82 4.10 41.07
C ARG A 414 68.39 3.25 42.21
N GLN A 415 68.48 1.94 41.94
CA GLN A 415 68.98 0.86 42.79
C GLN A 415 70.50 0.94 43.11
N PRO A 416 70.99 0.19 44.12
CA PRO A 416 72.40 0.15 44.50
C PRO A 416 73.14 -1.18 44.23
N VAL A 417 74.48 -1.07 44.33
CA VAL A 417 75.52 -2.04 44.80
C VAL A 417 76.46 -2.72 43.79
N ARG A 418 77.68 -2.14 43.74
CA ARG A 418 79.07 -2.67 43.81
C ARG A 418 79.47 -4.02 43.18
N GLY A 419 80.60 -3.97 42.48
CA GLY A 419 81.61 -5.06 42.38
C GLY A 419 82.96 -4.54 41.87
N ARG A 420 84.04 -4.78 42.63
CA ARG A 420 85.45 -4.46 42.33
C ARG A 420 86.07 -5.46 41.35
N ARG A 421 86.91 -4.99 40.42
CA ARG A 421 88.35 -5.29 40.33
C ARG A 421 88.99 -4.40 39.26
#